data_AF-F2HHJ4-F1
#
_entry.id   AF-F2HHJ4-F1
#
_cell.length_a   1.000
_cell.length_b   1.000
_cell.length_c   1.000
_cell.angle_alpha   90.00
_cell.angle_beta   90.00
_cell.angle_gamma   90.00
#
_symmetry.space_group_name_H-M   'P 1'
#
loop_
_entity.id
_entity.type
_entity.pdbx_description
1 polymer ?
#
loop_
_entity_poly.entity_id
_entity_poly.type
_entity_poly.pdbx_seq_one_letter_code
_entity_poly.pdbx_strand_id
1 'polypeptide(L)'
;MLISKKEKMTIYNQLFKFGVLVVKKNEKKKLCDTDEISNLSKIKVLKGLLSKDLVKETFSWQFYYFVLNDKGIKYIRKILKLPLNVFPLTYKKSVFK
;
A
#
# COMPACT_ATOMS: atom_id res chain seq x y z
N MET A 1 -16.86 -1.41 1.21
CA MET A 1 -16.84 -0.82 -0.15
C MET A 1 -16.57 -1.93 -1.14
N LEU A 2 -17.39 -2.03 -2.18
CA LEU A 2 -17.16 -2.93 -3.30
C LEU A 2 -15.99 -2.37 -4.12
N ILE A 3 -14.92 -3.15 -4.26
CA ILE A 3 -13.71 -2.78 -5.00
C ILE A 3 -13.37 -3.97 -5.87
N SER A 4 -13.02 -3.73 -7.14
CA SER A 4 -12.66 -4.81 -8.05
C SER A 4 -11.43 -5.56 -7.52
N LYS A 5 -11.42 -6.88 -7.73
CA LYS A 5 -10.29 -7.72 -7.29
C LYS A 5 -8.97 -7.28 -7.94
N LYS A 6 -9.05 -6.80 -9.19
CA LYS A 6 -7.90 -6.29 -9.96
C LYS A 6 -7.30 -5.05 -9.30
N GLU A 7 -8.10 -4.01 -9.04
CA GLU A 7 -7.63 -2.79 -8.35
C GLU A 7 -6.99 -3.11 -7.01
N LYS A 8 -7.62 -3.98 -6.22
CA LYS A 8 -7.09 -4.37 -4.92
C LYS A 8 -5.73 -5.06 -5.02
N MET A 9 -5.54 -5.93 -6.01
CA MET A 9 -4.26 -6.58 -6.28
C MET A 9 -3.19 -5.59 -6.72
N THR A 10 -3.55 -4.63 -7.57
CA THR A 10 -2.63 -3.58 -8.01
C THR A 10 -2.17 -2.70 -6.83
N ILE A 11 -3.09 -2.32 -5.94
CA ILE A 11 -2.75 -1.58 -4.70
C ILE A 11 -1.79 -2.40 -3.83
N TYR A 12 -2.04 -3.69 -3.65
CA TYR A 12 -1.16 -4.55 -2.87
C TYR A 12 0.22 -4.73 -3.51
N ASN A 13 0.29 -4.84 -4.84
CA ASN A 13 1.56 -4.89 -5.57
C ASN A 13 2.35 -3.59 -5.40
N GLN A 14 1.70 -2.42 -5.53
CA GLN A 14 2.33 -1.13 -5.31
C GLN A 14 2.85 -0.99 -3.87
N LEU A 15 2.00 -1.31 -2.88
CA LEU A 15 2.37 -1.26 -1.47
C LEU A 15 3.52 -2.22 -1.14
N PHE A 16 3.54 -3.43 -1.71
CA PHE A 16 4.60 -4.41 -1.48
C PHE A 16 5.91 -4.02 -2.17
N LYS A 17 5.86 -3.42 -3.37
CA LYS A 17 7.06 -2.99 -4.09
C LYS A 17 7.83 -1.93 -3.31
N PHE A 18 7.13 -0.89 -2.85
CA PHE A 18 7.77 0.24 -2.17
C PHE A 18 7.86 0.06 -0.65
N GLY A 19 6.96 -0.71 -0.04
CA GLY A 19 6.85 -0.85 1.42
C GLY A 19 6.14 0.32 2.12
N VAL A 20 5.87 1.40 1.40
CA VAL A 20 5.18 2.61 1.87
C VAL A 20 4.21 3.06 0.78
N LEU A 21 3.04 3.59 1.18
CA LEU A 21 2.12 4.24 0.26
C LEU A 21 1.63 5.56 0.85
N VAL A 22 1.62 6.61 0.03
CA VAL A 22 1.11 7.94 0.41
C VAL A 22 -0.12 8.24 -0.42
N VAL A 23 -1.20 8.66 0.24
CA VAL A 23 -2.45 9.00 -0.43
C VAL A 23 -2.99 10.31 0.10
N LYS A 24 -3.22 11.28 -0.78
CA LYS A 24 -3.90 12.53 -0.42
C LYS A 24 -5.35 12.25 -0.06
N LYS A 25 -5.86 12.89 0.99
CA LYS A 25 -7.28 12.87 1.40
C LYS A 25 -8.12 13.69 0.42
N ASN A 26 -8.20 13.22 -0.82
CA ASN A 26 -9.06 13.77 -1.86
C ASN A 26 -9.79 12.61 -2.52
N GLU A 27 -11.10 12.50 -2.30
CA GLU A 27 -11.89 11.35 -2.76
C GLU A 27 -12.13 11.37 -4.29
N LYS A 28 -12.07 12.56 -4.92
CA LYS A 28 -12.46 12.78 -6.32
C LYS A 28 -11.30 12.81 -7.32
N LYS A 29 -10.05 13.05 -6.88
CA LYS A 29 -8.89 13.22 -7.78
C LYS A 29 -8.00 11.99 -7.79
N LYS A 30 -7.55 11.55 -8.96
CA LYS A 30 -6.37 10.68 -9.12
C LYS A 30 -5.14 11.56 -8.84
N LEU A 31 -4.22 11.10 -7.99
CA LEU A 31 -3.06 11.90 -7.58
C LEU A 31 -2.08 12.18 -8.73
N CYS A 32 -2.05 11.29 -9.72
CA CYS A 32 -1.27 11.36 -10.96
C CYS A 32 -2.14 10.85 -12.12
N ASP A 33 -2.03 11.45 -13.30
CA ASP A 33 -2.69 10.98 -14.52
C ASP A 33 -2.25 9.55 -14.91
N THR A 34 -1.13 9.09 -14.37
CA THR A 34 -0.57 7.74 -14.57
C THR A 34 -1.17 6.67 -13.65
N ASP A 35 -1.85 7.04 -12.56
CA ASP A 35 -2.42 6.07 -11.62
C ASP A 35 -3.83 5.69 -12.06
N GLU A 36 -3.98 4.46 -12.59
CA GLU A 36 -5.28 3.94 -13.04
C GLU A 36 -6.36 3.95 -11.94
N ILE A 37 -5.94 3.92 -10.67
CA ILE A 37 -6.79 3.63 -9.50
C ILE A 37 -7.14 4.92 -8.72
N SER A 38 -8.42 5.06 -8.39
CA SER A 38 -8.93 6.17 -7.57
C SER A 38 -8.34 6.20 -6.15
N ASN A 39 -8.08 7.40 -5.63
CA ASN A 39 -7.59 7.63 -4.27
C ASN A 39 -8.57 7.07 -3.21
N LEU A 40 -9.89 7.14 -3.45
CA LEU A 40 -10.87 6.58 -2.53
C LEU A 40 -10.68 5.07 -2.36
N SER A 41 -10.51 4.34 -3.46
CA SER A 41 -10.24 2.89 -3.43
C SER A 41 -8.96 2.59 -2.64
N LYS A 42 -7.88 3.35 -2.87
CA LYS A 42 -6.62 3.22 -2.12
C LYS A 42 -6.83 3.40 -0.61
N ILE A 43 -7.47 4.50 -0.20
CA ILE A 43 -7.74 4.82 1.21
C ILE A 43 -8.58 3.72 1.87
N LYS A 44 -9.66 3.28 1.22
CA LYS A 44 -10.58 2.29 1.81
C LYS A 44 -9.94 0.89 1.90
N VAL A 45 -9.12 0.50 0.93
CA VAL A 45 -8.33 -0.75 1.00
C VAL A 45 -7.32 -0.67 2.15
N LEU A 46 -6.58 0.43 2.25
CA LEU A 46 -5.54 0.61 3.28
C LEU A 46 -6.13 0.67 4.68
N LYS A 47 -7.28 1.34 4.87
CA LYS A 47 -8.00 1.32 6.15
C LYS A 47 -8.45 -0.09 6.56
N GLY A 48 -8.81 -0.93 5.60
CA GLY A 48 -9.12 -2.34 5.86
C GLY A 48 -7.89 -3.21 6.21
N LEU A 49 -6.68 -2.76 5.86
CA LEU A 49 -5.43 -3.38 6.33
C LEU A 49 -5.02 -2.86 7.71
N LEU A 50 -5.26 -1.56 7.97
CA LEU A 50 -5.04 -0.94 9.27
C LEU A 50 -5.89 -1.61 10.36
N SER A 51 -7.17 -1.90 10.09
CA SER A 51 -8.05 -2.57 11.06
C SER A 51 -7.62 -4.00 11.42
N LYS A 52 -6.58 -4.53 10.76
CA LYS A 52 -5.97 -5.85 11.01
C LYS A 52 -4.53 -5.73 11.52
N ASP A 53 -4.09 -4.52 11.88
CA ASP A 53 -2.73 -4.20 12.36
C ASP A 53 -1.60 -4.60 11.39
N LEU A 54 -1.90 -4.66 10.09
CA LEU A 54 -0.92 -5.03 9.06
C LEU A 54 -0.09 -3.84 8.59
N VAL A 55 -0.59 -2.63 8.81
CA VAL A 55 -0.04 -1.36 8.32
C VAL A 55 -0.17 -0.34 9.44
N LYS A 56 0.81 0.56 9.56
CA LYS A 56 0.73 1.74 10.42
C LYS A 56 0.28 2.94 9.60
N GLU A 57 -0.77 3.62 10.04
CA GLU A 57 -1.24 4.88 9.46
C GLU A 57 -0.69 6.06 10.25
N THR A 58 -0.17 7.08 9.55
CA THR A 58 -0.01 8.42 10.09
C THR A 58 -0.71 9.42 9.17
N PHE A 59 -1.46 10.35 9.76
CA PHE A 59 -2.19 11.36 9.00
C PHE A 59 -1.64 12.74 9.31
N SER A 60 -1.23 13.46 8.26
CA SER A 60 -0.66 14.80 8.41
C SER A 60 -0.85 15.62 7.13
N TRP A 61 -1.16 16.92 7.26
CA TRP A 61 -1.32 17.85 6.13
C TRP A 61 -2.28 17.37 5.02
N GLN A 62 -3.38 16.70 5.38
CA GLN A 62 -4.32 16.10 4.41
C GLN A 62 -3.72 14.95 3.57
N PHE A 63 -2.64 14.31 4.06
CA PHE A 63 -2.07 13.10 3.49
C PHE A 63 -2.11 11.96 4.48
N TYR A 64 -2.47 10.78 3.99
CA TYR A 64 -2.34 9.52 4.68
C TYR A 64 -1.03 8.86 4.27
N TYR A 65 -0.19 8.56 5.26
CA TYR A 65 1.05 7.82 5.10
C TYR A 65 0.83 6.43 5.69
N PHE A 66 1.02 5.41 4.86
CA PHE A 66 0.84 4.02 5.23
C PHE A 66 2.19 3.31 5.17
N VAL A 67 2.64 2.77 6.29
CA VAL A 67 3.90 2.02 6.41
C VAL A 67 3.58 0.56 6.70
N LEU A 68 4.20 -0.34 5.93
CA LEU A 68 3.96 -1.77 6.06
C LEU A 68 4.71 -2.35 7.28
N ASN A 69 4.02 -3.15 8.10
CA ASN A 69 4.63 -3.88 9.22
C ASN A 69 5.11 -5.28 8.79
N ASP A 70 5.92 -5.96 9.60
CA ASP A 70 6.39 -7.34 9.31
C ASP A 70 5.24 -8.34 9.12
N LYS A 71 4.20 -8.24 9.95
CA LYS A 71 2.96 -9.03 9.80
C LYS A 71 2.27 -8.74 8.47
N GLY A 72 2.25 -7.48 8.05
CA GLY A 72 1.72 -7.02 6.77
C GLY A 72 2.47 -7.59 5.57
N ILE A 73 3.81 -7.64 5.64
CA ILE A 73 4.66 -8.26 4.61
C ILE A 73 4.24 -9.73 4.42
N LYS A 74 4.13 -10.51 5.49
CA LYS A 74 3.73 -11.92 5.43
C LYS A 74 2.32 -12.09 4.86
N TYR A 75 1.38 -11.24 5.26
CA TYR A 75 0.00 -11.27 4.78
C TYR A 75 -0.09 -11.00 3.28
N ILE A 76 0.52 -9.91 2.82
CA ILE A 76 0.47 -9.51 1.40
C ILE A 76 1.20 -10.55 0.54
N ARG A 77 2.32 -11.11 1.02
CA ARG A 77 3.03 -12.20 0.33
C ARG A 77 2.14 -13.42 0.09
N LYS A 78 1.34 -13.83 1.09
CA LYS A 78 0.37 -14.94 0.95
C LYS A 78 -0.72 -14.63 -0.08
N ILE A 79 -1.20 -13.38 -0.15
CA ILE A 79 -2.23 -12.97 -1.09
C ILE A 79 -1.71 -12.92 -2.53
N LEU A 80 -0.52 -12.35 -2.72
CA LEU A 80 0.11 -12.20 -4.04
C LEU A 80 0.77 -13.50 -4.53
N LYS A 81 0.88 -14.53 -3.66
CA LYS A 81 1.56 -15.80 -3.95
C LYS A 81 3.01 -15.62 -4.39
N LEU A 82 3.70 -14.66 -3.78
CA LEU A 82 5.11 -14.37 -4.09
C LEU A 82 6.05 -15.30 -3.32
N PRO A 83 7.21 -15.68 -3.90
CA PRO A 83 8.22 -16.46 -3.20
C PRO A 83 8.87 -15.64 -2.06
N LEU A 84 9.51 -16.33 -1.11
CA LEU A 84 10.09 -15.73 0.10
C LEU A 84 11.21 -14.72 -0.17
N ASN A 85 11.79 -14.76 -1.36
CA ASN A 85 12.99 -13.99 -1.73
C ASN A 85 12.69 -12.54 -2.16
N VAL A 86 11.42 -12.20 -2.42
CA VAL A 86 11.04 -10.84 -2.86
C VAL A 86 10.73 -9.99 -1.66
N PHE A 87 11.48 -8.91 -1.48
CA PHE A 87 11.31 -7.96 -0.37
C PHE A 87 10.94 -6.57 -0.88
N PRO A 88 10.21 -5.78 -0.07
CA PRO A 88 9.98 -4.37 -0.36
C PRO A 88 11.31 -3.61 -0.44
N LEU A 89 11.33 -2.53 -1.23
CA LEU A 89 12.52 -1.70 -1.42
C LEU A 89 13.10 -1.16 -0.10
N THR A 90 12.25 -0.86 0.89
CA THR A 90 12.65 -0.42 2.22
C THR A 90 13.48 -1.44 3.00
N TYR A 91 13.39 -2.73 2.69
CA TYR A 91 14.12 -3.79 3.41
C TYR A 91 15.55 -3.97 2.90
N LYS A 92 15.85 -3.50 1.67
CA LYS A 92 17.21 -3.55 1.13
C LYS A 92 18.02 -2.46 1.82
N LYS A 93 19.07 -2.84 2.57
CA LYS A 93 20.06 -1.88 3.07
C LYS A 93 20.62 -1.11 1.88
N SER A 94 20.48 0.21 1.90
CA SER A 94 21.19 1.07 0.95
C SER A 94 22.68 0.86 1.15
N VAL A 95 23.37 0.33 0.15
CA VAL A 95 24.82 0.43 0.06
C VAL A 95 25.08 1.88 -0.35
N PHE A 96 25.28 2.76 0.62
CA PHE A 96 25.80 4.10 0.34
C PHE A 96 27.16 3.90 -0.33
N LYS A 97 27.27 4.35 -1.58
CA LYS A 97 28.47 4.28 -2.39
C LYS A 97 28.94 5.70 -2.66
#